data_AF-A0AAD4DV58-F1
#
_entry.id   AF-A0AAD4DV58-F1
#
_cell.length_a   1.000
_cell.length_b   1.000
_cell.length_c   1.000
_cell.angle_alpha   90.00
_cell.angle_beta   90.00
_cell.angle_gamma   90.00
#
_symmetry.space_group_name_H-M   'P 1'
#
loop_
_entity.id
_entity.type
_entity.pdbx_description
1 polymer ?
#
loop_
_entity_poly.entity_id
_entity_poly.type
_entity_poly.pdbx_seq_one_letter_code
_entity_poly.pdbx_strand_id
1 'polypeptide(L)'
;EPITPTQAEKLDLRIAHIVHDYLRFPFSFNSGLLSLPIALFDFGFPSISRLNASAAVTGLQRDLNRPIDAFRTMARITLTDWSRMLDGCRYPLARSSHHQSFVRAHERLPWAWILARETLLNVNCSIVPTDQSHLLEGRVSMHHILNSSPWLTSSFPSAALPALTRNGFTQLSHFGSWSAQN
;
A
#
# COMPACT_ATOMS: atom_id res chain seq x y z
N GLU A 1 15.44 7.20 -2.01
CA GLU A 1 14.19 6.73 -1.37
C GLU A 1 13.29 7.92 -1.08
N PRO A 2 11.98 7.71 -0.93
CA PRO A 2 11.06 8.75 -0.49
C PRO A 2 11.43 9.26 0.92
N ILE A 3 11.29 10.56 1.14
CA ILE A 3 11.51 11.21 2.45
C ILE A 3 10.22 11.23 3.27
N THR A 4 10.26 11.69 4.53
CA THR A 4 9.03 11.83 5.32
C THR A 4 8.15 12.98 4.80
N PRO A 5 6.81 12.92 4.92
CA PRO A 5 5.91 14.02 4.57
C PRO A 5 6.33 15.35 5.21
N THR A 6 6.69 15.31 6.49
CA THR A 6 7.14 16.48 7.25
C THR A 6 8.45 17.07 6.73
N GLN A 7 9.37 16.26 6.22
CA GLN A 7 10.59 16.74 5.56
C GLN A 7 10.28 17.35 4.20
N ALA A 8 9.39 16.71 3.42
CA ALA A 8 8.99 17.21 2.12
C ALA A 8 8.28 18.58 2.23
N GLU A 9 7.37 18.74 3.20
CA GLU A 9 6.69 20.00 3.48
C GLU A 9 7.66 21.11 3.92
N LYS A 10 8.65 20.78 4.76
CA LYS A 10 9.69 21.74 5.17
C LYS A 10 10.53 22.22 3.98
N LEU A 11 10.81 21.34 3.02
CA LEU A 11 11.53 21.72 1.80
C LEU A 11 10.66 22.59 0.89
N ASP A 12 9.37 22.26 0.73
CA ASP A 12 8.41 23.07 -0.02
C ASP A 12 8.29 24.48 0.59
N LEU A 13 8.21 24.59 1.92
CA LEU A 13 8.21 25.88 2.64
C LEU A 13 9.50 26.67 2.42
N ARG A 14 10.65 25.99 2.42
CA ARG A 14 11.94 26.66 2.21
C ARG A 14 12.09 27.18 0.78
N ILE A 15 11.64 26.43 -0.22
CA ILE A 15 11.56 26.89 -1.60
C ILE A 15 10.62 28.10 -1.69
N ALA A 16 9.47 28.04 -1.01
CA ALA A 16 8.52 29.15 -0.96
C ALA A 16 9.13 30.44 -0.40
N HIS A 17 9.92 30.35 0.67
CA HIS A 17 10.63 31.50 1.20
C HIS A 17 11.67 32.06 0.22
N ILE A 18 12.46 31.21 -0.44
CA ILE A 18 13.45 31.66 -1.44
C ILE A 18 12.76 32.40 -2.60
N VAL A 19 11.64 31.87 -3.10
CA VAL A 19 10.87 32.50 -4.17
C VAL A 19 10.24 33.81 -3.71
N HIS A 20 9.71 33.84 -2.50
CA HIS A 20 9.17 35.06 -1.89
C HIS A 20 10.23 36.16 -1.76
N ASP A 21 11.40 35.82 -1.22
CA ASP A 21 12.51 36.77 -1.03
C ASP A 21 13.01 37.31 -2.38
N TYR A 22 13.05 36.45 -3.41
CA TYR A 22 13.45 36.83 -4.76
C TYR A 22 12.43 37.75 -5.45
N LEU A 23 11.13 37.41 -5.38
CA LEU A 23 10.06 38.17 -6.04
C LEU A 23 9.60 39.40 -5.23
N ARG A 24 10.02 39.51 -3.96
CA ARG A 24 9.69 40.59 -3.03
C ARG A 24 8.19 40.86 -2.92
N PHE A 25 7.38 39.80 -2.81
CA PHE A 25 5.95 39.97 -2.62
C PHE A 25 5.66 40.75 -1.33
N PRO A 26 4.66 41.65 -1.32
CA PRO A 26 4.38 42.50 -0.15
C PRO A 26 3.61 41.78 0.98
N PHE A 27 3.26 40.51 0.81
CA PHE A 27 2.43 39.74 1.74
C PHE A 27 3.09 38.42 2.14
N SER A 28 2.67 37.85 3.29
CA SER A 28 3.15 36.55 3.76
C SER A 28 2.82 35.45 2.75
N PHE A 29 3.86 34.80 2.25
CA PHE A 29 3.74 33.91 1.11
C PHE A 29 3.31 32.51 1.53
N ASN A 30 2.14 32.07 1.06
CA ASN A 30 1.63 30.72 1.30
C ASN A 30 2.33 29.75 0.34
N SER A 31 3.08 28.79 0.88
CA SER A 31 3.79 27.76 0.09
C SER A 31 2.87 26.92 -0.79
N GLY A 32 1.59 26.80 -0.44
CA GLY A 32 0.59 26.14 -1.26
C GLY A 32 0.42 26.81 -2.62
N LEU A 33 0.52 28.15 -2.71
CA LEU A 33 0.32 28.90 -3.96
C LEU A 33 1.36 28.55 -5.04
N LEU A 34 2.56 28.12 -4.64
CA LEU A 34 3.59 27.70 -5.60
C LEU A 34 3.24 26.41 -6.32
N SER A 35 2.48 25.55 -5.67
CA SER A 35 2.29 24.16 -6.09
C SER A 35 0.82 23.79 -6.28
N LEU A 36 -0.06 24.78 -6.37
CA LEU A 36 -1.46 24.54 -6.76
C LEU A 36 -1.51 23.88 -8.14
N PRO A 37 -2.57 23.13 -8.47
CA PRO A 37 -2.77 22.70 -9.85
C PRO A 37 -2.76 23.92 -10.80
N ILE A 38 -2.19 23.78 -12.00
CA ILE A 38 -2.11 24.83 -13.04
C ILE A 38 -3.50 25.43 -13.35
N ALA A 39 -4.55 24.62 -13.24
CA ALA A 39 -5.95 25.06 -13.38
C ALA A 39 -6.39 26.12 -12.35
N LEU A 40 -5.62 26.31 -11.28
CA LEU A 40 -5.84 27.32 -10.23
C LEU A 40 -4.79 28.45 -10.27
N PHE A 41 -4.17 28.69 -11.44
CA PHE A 41 -3.21 29.77 -11.68
C PHE A 41 -1.97 29.71 -10.75
N ASP A 42 -1.35 28.54 -10.65
CA ASP A 42 -0.12 28.37 -9.89
C ASP A 42 1.09 29.04 -10.59
N PHE A 43 2.23 29.05 -9.90
CA PHE A 43 3.50 29.51 -10.46
C PHE A 43 4.29 28.41 -11.19
N GLY A 44 3.71 27.21 -11.36
CA GLY A 44 4.29 26.05 -12.02
C GLY A 44 5.38 25.33 -11.22
N PHE A 45 5.53 25.59 -9.91
CA PHE A 45 6.60 24.98 -9.13
C PHE A 45 6.22 23.57 -8.69
N PRO A 46 7.08 22.57 -8.91
CA PRO A 46 6.80 21.22 -8.45
C PRO A 46 6.84 21.16 -6.92
N SER A 47 5.79 20.65 -6.29
CA SER A 47 5.83 20.33 -4.87
C SER A 47 6.63 19.06 -4.65
N ILE A 48 7.65 19.15 -3.80
CA ILE A 48 8.43 18.02 -3.31
C ILE A 48 7.51 17.04 -2.59
N SER A 49 6.52 17.50 -1.81
CA SER A 49 5.54 16.60 -1.17
C SER A 49 4.79 15.73 -2.19
N ARG A 50 4.33 16.33 -3.30
CA ARG A 50 3.63 15.61 -4.38
C ARG A 50 4.56 14.70 -5.16
N LEU A 51 5.77 15.16 -5.49
CA LEU A 51 6.77 14.33 -6.15
C LEU A 51 7.15 13.11 -5.31
N ASN A 52 7.33 13.32 -4.01
CA ASN A 52 7.65 12.27 -3.05
C ASN A 52 6.53 11.21 -2.96
N ALA A 53 5.28 11.67 -2.88
CA ALA A 53 4.10 10.81 -2.88
C ALA A 53 3.97 10.01 -4.20
N SER A 54 4.12 10.68 -5.34
CA SER A 54 4.07 10.06 -6.67
C SER A 54 5.18 9.01 -6.85
N ALA A 55 6.40 9.33 -6.43
CA ALA A 55 7.53 8.41 -6.49
C ALA A 55 7.31 7.17 -5.60
N ALA A 56 6.71 7.34 -4.42
CA ALA A 56 6.36 6.23 -3.53
C ALA A 56 5.32 5.29 -4.16
N VAL A 57 4.21 5.83 -4.68
CA VAL A 57 3.15 5.03 -5.32
C VAL A 57 3.66 4.33 -6.58
N THR A 58 4.39 5.04 -7.45
CA THR A 58 4.97 4.47 -8.67
C THR A 58 6.02 3.40 -8.34
N GLY A 59 6.83 3.64 -7.31
CA GLY A 59 7.81 2.68 -6.82
C GLY A 59 7.15 1.38 -6.34
N LEU A 60 6.12 1.49 -5.51
CA LEU A 60 5.32 0.35 -5.04
C LEU A 60 4.72 -0.44 -6.21
N GLN A 61 4.09 0.25 -7.17
CA GLN A 61 3.53 -0.40 -8.36
C GLN A 61 4.61 -1.12 -9.16
N ARG A 62 5.78 -0.50 -9.33
CA ARG A 62 6.91 -1.10 -10.03
C ARG A 62 7.42 -2.33 -9.31
N ASP A 63 7.54 -2.30 -7.99
CA ASP A 63 8.03 -3.43 -7.19
C ASP A 63 7.08 -4.63 -7.32
N LEU A 64 5.77 -4.39 -7.25
CA LEU A 64 4.74 -5.42 -7.43
C LEU A 64 4.69 -6.00 -8.86
N ASN A 65 5.06 -5.20 -9.86
CA ASN A 65 5.02 -5.57 -11.28
C ASN A 65 6.42 -5.76 -11.91
N ARG A 66 7.46 -5.98 -11.09
CA ARG A 66 8.83 -6.20 -11.56
C ARG A 66 8.87 -7.32 -12.60
N PRO A 67 9.54 -7.17 -13.75
CA PRO A 67 9.72 -8.26 -14.72
C PRO A 67 10.54 -9.42 -14.18
N ILE A 68 11.50 -9.12 -13.30
CA ILE A 68 12.39 -10.11 -12.70
C ILE A 68 11.68 -10.81 -11.54
N ASP A 69 11.51 -12.13 -11.66
CA ASP A 69 10.69 -12.93 -10.75
C ASP A 69 11.18 -12.91 -9.30
N ALA A 70 12.49 -12.87 -9.05
CA ALA A 70 13.03 -12.81 -7.68
C ALA A 70 12.56 -11.55 -6.93
N PHE A 71 12.63 -10.37 -7.57
CA PHE A 71 12.16 -9.13 -6.96
C PHE A 71 10.65 -9.10 -6.80
N ARG A 72 9.91 -9.60 -7.80
CA ARG A 72 8.45 -9.72 -7.71
C ARG A 72 8.04 -10.64 -6.57
N THR A 73 8.76 -11.75 -6.38
CA THR A 73 8.53 -12.72 -5.30
C THR A 73 8.79 -12.07 -3.94
N MET A 74 9.90 -11.34 -3.78
CA MET A 74 10.17 -10.58 -2.55
C MET A 74 9.06 -9.57 -2.26
N ALA A 75 8.63 -8.80 -3.26
CA ALA A 75 7.53 -7.85 -3.09
C ALA A 75 6.22 -8.56 -2.68
N ARG A 76 5.89 -9.70 -3.29
CA ARG A 76 4.71 -10.51 -2.91
C ARG A 76 4.81 -11.07 -1.50
N ILE A 77 6.00 -11.50 -1.06
CA ILE A 77 6.24 -11.94 0.32
C ILE A 77 6.01 -10.78 1.28
N THR A 78 6.63 -9.62 1.04
CA THR A 78 6.44 -8.40 1.84
C THR A 78 4.97 -7.99 1.91
N LEU A 79 4.25 -8.05 0.79
CA LEU A 79 2.82 -7.75 0.74
C LEU A 79 1.98 -8.74 1.56
N THR A 80 2.35 -10.03 1.51
CA THR A 80 1.70 -11.08 2.29
C THR A 80 1.95 -10.89 3.78
N ASP A 81 3.19 -10.61 4.18
CA ASP A 81 3.52 -10.32 5.57
C ASP A 81 2.81 -9.07 6.07
N TRP A 82 2.73 -8.02 5.25
CA TRP A 82 1.94 -6.84 5.57
C TRP A 82 0.46 -7.18 5.77
N SER A 83 -0.14 -7.97 4.87
CA SER A 83 -1.55 -8.39 5.02
C SER A 83 -1.80 -9.14 6.33
N ARG A 84 -0.82 -9.93 6.80
CA ARG A 84 -0.89 -10.65 8.07
C ARG A 84 -0.66 -9.77 9.30
N MET A 85 0.14 -8.72 9.16
CA MET A 85 0.29 -7.69 10.20
C MET A 85 -1.01 -6.90 10.40
N LEU A 86 -1.83 -6.80 9.36
CA LEU A 86 -3.19 -6.27 9.46
C LEU A 86 -4.13 -7.31 10.07
N ASP A 87 -5.03 -6.84 10.94
CA ASP A 87 -6.06 -7.68 11.53
C ASP A 87 -6.88 -8.39 10.43
N GLY A 88 -6.75 -9.72 10.38
CA GLY A 88 -7.56 -10.57 9.50
C GLY A 88 -7.05 -10.79 8.08
N CYS A 89 -5.73 -10.75 7.83
CA CYS A 89 -5.19 -11.08 6.48
C CYS A 89 -5.75 -10.18 5.37
N ARG A 90 -6.10 -8.94 5.70
CA ARG A 90 -6.74 -8.00 4.77
C ARG A 90 -5.71 -7.42 3.81
N TYR A 91 -6.13 -7.18 2.58
CA TYR A 91 -5.26 -6.62 1.57
C TYR A 91 -4.93 -5.13 1.88
N PRO A 92 -3.66 -4.77 2.13
CA PRO A 92 -3.28 -3.48 2.72
C PRO A 92 -3.47 -2.27 1.79
N LEU A 93 -3.53 -2.50 0.48
CA LEU A 93 -3.66 -1.45 -0.54
C LEU A 93 -5.10 -1.30 -1.05
N ALA A 94 -6.08 -1.92 -0.37
CA ALA A 94 -7.50 -1.73 -0.63
C ALA A 94 -8.01 -0.44 0.04
N ARG A 95 -9.03 0.18 -0.60
CA ARG A 95 -9.73 1.37 -0.07
C ARG A 95 -10.31 1.17 1.33
N SER A 96 -10.75 -0.05 1.65
CA SER A 96 -11.40 -0.41 2.91
C SER A 96 -10.43 -0.80 4.03
N SER A 97 -9.11 -0.71 3.81
CA SER A 97 -8.15 -0.99 4.87
C SER A 97 -8.21 0.12 5.92
N HIS A 98 -8.51 -0.23 7.18
CA HIS A 98 -8.66 0.73 8.28
C HIS A 98 -7.46 1.70 8.36
N HIS A 99 -7.70 2.93 8.79
CA HIS A 99 -6.67 3.95 9.09
C HIS A 99 -5.84 3.58 10.34
N GLN A 100 -5.28 2.37 10.39
CA GLN A 100 -4.21 2.08 11.34
C GLN A 100 -2.94 2.80 10.87
N SER A 101 -2.26 3.47 11.80
CA SER A 101 -0.97 4.09 11.55
C SER A 101 0.11 3.02 11.49
N PHE A 102 0.82 2.94 10.36
CA PHE A 102 1.91 1.98 10.16
C PHE A 102 3.29 2.58 10.46
N VAL A 103 3.34 3.75 11.12
CA VAL A 103 4.61 4.40 11.48
C VAL A 103 5.49 3.46 12.32
N ARG A 104 4.89 2.64 13.19
CA ARG A 104 5.61 1.62 13.99
C ARG A 104 5.98 0.36 13.20
N ALA A 105 5.40 0.15 12.02
CA ALA A 105 5.71 -0.98 11.14
C ALA A 105 6.93 -0.71 10.23
N HIS A 106 7.56 0.46 10.33
CA HIS A 106 8.75 0.83 9.56
C HIS A 106 9.93 -0.14 9.75
N GLU A 107 9.99 -0.86 10.89
CA GLU A 107 11.01 -1.89 11.10
C GLU A 107 10.79 -3.15 10.24
N ARG A 108 9.58 -3.36 9.73
CA ARG A 108 9.18 -4.58 9.00
C ARG A 108 8.78 -4.32 7.56
N LEU A 109 8.42 -3.08 7.23
CA LEU A 109 7.92 -2.68 5.93
C LEU A 109 8.75 -1.54 5.36
N PRO A 110 9.02 -1.53 4.04
CA PRO A 110 9.69 -0.40 3.40
C PRO A 110 8.91 0.89 3.62
N TRP A 111 9.60 1.97 4.00
CA TRP A 111 8.99 3.28 4.20
C TRP A 111 8.19 3.74 2.98
N ALA A 112 8.76 3.53 1.78
CA ALA A 112 8.12 3.87 0.51
C ALA A 112 6.73 3.22 0.35
N TRP A 113 6.55 2.01 0.88
CA TRP A 113 5.29 1.29 0.81
C TRP A 113 4.25 1.88 1.77
N ILE A 114 4.67 2.24 2.99
CA ILE A 114 3.82 2.92 3.97
C ILE A 114 3.35 4.27 3.42
N LEU A 115 4.27 5.08 2.91
CA LEU A 115 3.97 6.38 2.31
C LEU A 115 3.05 6.24 1.09
N ALA A 116 3.28 5.24 0.23
CA ALA A 116 2.42 4.97 -0.91
C ALA A 116 0.99 4.65 -0.47
N ARG A 117 0.81 3.83 0.57
CA ARG A 117 -0.52 3.52 1.13
C ARG A 117 -1.20 4.76 1.69
N GLU A 118 -0.52 5.55 2.50
CA GLU A 118 -1.07 6.79 3.05
C GLU A 118 -1.50 7.75 1.94
N THR A 119 -0.66 7.87 0.91
CA THR A 119 -0.98 8.65 -0.30
C THR A 119 -2.25 8.14 -0.97
N LEU A 120 -2.35 6.83 -1.22
CA LEU A 120 -3.51 6.20 -1.85
C LEU A 120 -4.81 6.42 -1.06
N LEU A 121 -4.75 6.33 0.27
CA LEU A 121 -5.91 6.62 1.13
C LEU A 121 -6.33 8.09 1.02
N ASN A 122 -5.37 9.02 1.05
CA ASN A 122 -5.65 10.45 0.95
C ASN A 122 -6.31 10.84 -0.38
N VAL A 123 -5.99 10.13 -1.47
CA VAL A 123 -6.59 10.37 -2.80
C VAL A 123 -7.74 9.42 -3.13
N ASN A 124 -8.18 8.59 -2.18
CA ASN A 124 -9.24 7.59 -2.36
C ASN A 124 -8.99 6.62 -3.55
N CYS A 125 -7.73 6.22 -3.74
CA CYS A 125 -7.30 5.24 -4.73
C CYS A 125 -6.89 3.91 -4.06
N SER A 126 -6.87 2.85 -4.85
CA SER A 126 -6.38 1.53 -4.42
C SER A 126 -5.66 0.83 -5.55
N ILE A 127 -4.68 0.00 -5.20
CA ILE A 127 -3.99 -0.88 -6.14
C ILE A 127 -4.61 -2.26 -5.98
N VAL A 128 -5.31 -2.78 -6.99
CA VAL A 128 -5.98 -4.09 -6.92
C VAL A 128 -5.11 -5.15 -7.59
N PRO A 129 -4.93 -6.35 -6.99
CA PRO A 129 -4.25 -7.45 -7.66
C PRO A 129 -5.12 -7.97 -8.80
N THR A 130 -4.59 -7.96 -10.02
CA THR A 130 -5.26 -8.48 -11.22
C THR A 130 -5.03 -9.98 -11.41
N ASP A 131 -3.83 -10.46 -11.06
CA ASP A 131 -3.50 -11.88 -11.08
C ASP A 131 -3.83 -12.52 -9.72
N GLN A 132 -4.87 -13.36 -9.72
CA GLN A 132 -5.28 -14.17 -8.58
C GLN A 132 -5.22 -15.68 -8.88
N SER A 133 -4.37 -16.08 -9.84
CA SER A 133 -4.20 -17.47 -10.26
C SER A 133 -3.91 -18.41 -9.09
N HIS A 134 -3.14 -17.97 -8.09
CA HIS A 134 -2.86 -18.74 -6.87
C HIS A 134 -4.10 -19.15 -6.06
N LEU A 135 -5.21 -18.40 -6.13
CA LEU A 135 -6.48 -18.80 -5.52
C LEU A 135 -7.11 -19.97 -6.29
N LEU A 136 -7.08 -19.90 -7.62
CA LEU A 136 -7.58 -20.94 -8.52
C LEU A 136 -6.70 -22.20 -8.50
N GLU A 137 -5.39 -22.07 -8.31
CA GLU A 137 -4.49 -23.22 -8.17
C GLU A 137 -4.55 -23.85 -6.76
N GLY A 138 -5.33 -23.28 -5.85
CA GLY A 138 -5.43 -23.72 -4.45
C GLY A 138 -4.13 -23.52 -3.65
N ARG A 139 -3.20 -22.69 -4.12
CA ARG A 139 -1.88 -22.44 -3.50
C ARG A 139 -1.94 -21.44 -2.33
N VAL A 140 -3.13 -21.06 -1.92
CA VAL A 140 -3.39 -20.15 -0.79
C VAL A 140 -3.60 -20.96 0.50
N SER A 141 -3.16 -20.42 1.63
CA SER A 141 -3.35 -21.09 2.93
C SER A 141 -4.80 -20.99 3.41
N MET A 142 -5.30 -22.05 4.04
CA MET A 142 -6.65 -22.05 4.62
C MET A 142 -6.84 -20.96 5.67
N HIS A 143 -5.79 -20.69 6.46
CA HIS A 143 -5.82 -19.63 7.46
C HIS A 143 -6.02 -18.25 6.83
N HIS A 144 -5.40 -18.01 5.67
CA HIS A 144 -5.59 -16.77 4.93
C HIS A 144 -7.03 -16.64 4.41
N ILE A 145 -7.57 -17.71 3.80
CA ILE A 145 -8.95 -17.71 3.28
C ILE A 145 -9.98 -17.47 4.38
N LEU A 146 -9.89 -18.19 5.52
CA LEU A 146 -10.87 -18.02 6.59
C LEU A 146 -10.85 -16.58 7.10
N ASN A 147 -9.66 -16.04 7.39
CA ASN A 147 -9.55 -14.68 7.92
C ASN A 147 -9.95 -13.60 6.91
N SER A 148 -9.71 -13.81 5.61
CA SER A 148 -10.13 -12.88 4.57
C SER A 148 -11.63 -12.99 4.24
N SER A 149 -12.32 -14.02 4.74
CA SER A 149 -13.69 -14.39 4.34
C SER A 149 -14.62 -14.46 5.55
N PRO A 150 -15.25 -13.35 5.96
CA PRO A 150 -16.08 -13.26 7.17
C PRO A 150 -17.22 -14.29 7.23
N TRP A 151 -17.78 -14.64 6.07
CA TRP A 151 -18.86 -15.63 5.93
C TRP A 151 -18.43 -17.08 6.22
N LEU A 152 -17.14 -17.39 6.12
CA LEU A 152 -16.59 -18.73 6.35
C LEU A 152 -16.18 -18.85 7.80
N THR A 153 -15.65 -17.77 8.40
CA THR A 153 -15.31 -17.74 9.84
C THR A 153 -16.51 -18.02 10.75
N SER A 154 -17.72 -17.62 10.38
CA SER A 154 -18.91 -17.89 11.19
C SER A 154 -19.36 -19.35 11.13
N SER A 155 -19.05 -20.05 10.03
CA SER A 155 -19.49 -21.43 9.78
C SER A 155 -18.41 -22.47 10.06
N PHE A 156 -17.14 -22.05 10.14
CA PHE A 156 -16.00 -22.94 10.30
C PHE A 156 -15.70 -23.19 11.79
N PRO A 157 -15.64 -24.45 12.26
CA PRO A 157 -15.33 -24.75 13.66
C PRO A 157 -13.94 -24.25 14.05
N SER A 158 -13.84 -23.52 15.16
CA SER A 158 -12.57 -22.93 15.64
C SER A 158 -11.47 -23.98 15.88
N ALA A 159 -11.83 -25.19 16.29
CA ALA A 159 -10.91 -26.31 16.52
C ALA A 159 -10.46 -27.04 15.23
N ALA A 160 -11.18 -26.87 14.12
CA ALA A 160 -10.91 -27.60 12.89
C ALA A 160 -9.62 -27.14 12.21
N LEU A 161 -9.33 -25.83 12.18
CA LEU A 161 -8.15 -25.32 11.49
C LEU A 161 -6.83 -25.76 12.15
N PRO A 162 -6.66 -25.68 13.48
CA PRO A 162 -5.48 -26.23 14.15
C PRO A 162 -5.33 -27.75 13.94
N ALA A 163 -6.44 -28.51 13.96
CA ALA A 163 -6.41 -29.95 13.72
C ALA A 163 -5.94 -30.30 12.30
N LEU A 164 -6.48 -29.61 11.28
CA LEU A 164 -6.08 -29.79 9.89
C LEU A 164 -4.61 -29.39 9.68
N THR A 165 -4.19 -28.28 10.28
CA THR A 165 -2.80 -27.80 10.19
C THR A 165 -1.82 -28.80 10.79
N ARG A 166 -2.15 -29.41 11.95
CA ARG A 166 -1.33 -30.47 12.58
C ARG A 166 -1.20 -31.71 11.72
N ASN A 167 -2.22 -32.03 10.92
CA ASN A 167 -2.23 -33.15 10.00
C ASN A 167 -1.59 -32.82 8.62
N GLY A 168 -0.93 -31.67 8.49
CA GLY A 168 -0.26 -31.25 7.24
C GLY A 168 -1.18 -30.61 6.21
N PHE A 169 -2.46 -30.43 6.52
CA PHE A 169 -3.42 -29.77 5.64
C PHE A 169 -3.38 -28.25 5.84
N THR A 170 -2.55 -27.57 5.05
CA THR A 170 -2.33 -26.11 5.18
C THR A 170 -2.84 -25.31 3.97
N GLN A 171 -2.87 -25.93 2.79
CA GLN A 171 -3.25 -25.29 1.53
C GLN A 171 -4.64 -25.74 1.07
N LEU A 172 -5.31 -24.87 0.31
CA LEU A 172 -6.62 -25.15 -0.27
C LEU A 172 -6.58 -26.32 -1.28
N SER A 173 -5.46 -26.48 -1.98
CA SER A 173 -5.19 -27.58 -2.92
C SER A 173 -5.25 -28.96 -2.27
N HIS A 174 -5.05 -29.07 -0.95
CA HIS A 174 -5.12 -30.36 -0.26
C HIS A 174 -6.57 -30.89 -0.12
N PHE A 175 -7.57 -30.04 -0.36
CA PHE A 175 -8.99 -30.37 -0.21
C PHE A 175 -9.72 -30.52 -1.54
N GLY A 176 -9.05 -30.25 -2.65
CA GLY A 176 -9.61 -30.37 -3.98
C GLY A 176 -8.88 -29.55 -5.03
N SER A 177 -9.25 -29.78 -6.29
CA SER A 177 -8.87 -28.95 -7.42
C SER A 177 -9.88 -27.82 -7.59
N TRP A 178 -9.39 -26.61 -7.80
CA TRP A 178 -10.22 -25.43 -8.00
C TRP A 178 -10.09 -25.01 -9.46
N SER A 179 -11.22 -24.79 -10.12
CA SER A 179 -11.27 -24.31 -11.49
C SER A 179 -12.38 -23.28 -11.58
N ALA A 180 -12.12 -22.16 -12.28
CA ALA A 180 -13.20 -21.27 -12.65
C ALA A 180 -14.17 -22.04 -13.55
N GLN A 181 -15.43 -22.17 -13.13
CA GLN A 181 -16.49 -22.54 -14.06
C GLN A 181 -16.69 -21.33 -14.97
N ASN A 182 -16.37 -21.50 -16.26
CA ASN A 182 -16.69 -20.52 -17.30
C ASN A 182 -18.20 -20.42 -17.50
#